data_AF-A0A3R7ANU6-F1
#
_entry.id   AF-A0A3R7ANU6-F1
#
_cell.length_a   1.000
_cell.length_b   1.000
_cell.length_c   1.000
_cell.angle_alpha   90.00
_cell.angle_beta   90.00
_cell.angle_gamma   90.00
#
_symmetry.space_group_name_H-M   'P 1'
#
loop_
_entity.id
_entity.type
_entity.pdbx_description
1 polymer ?
#
loop_
_entity_poly.entity_id
_entity_poly.type
_entity_poly.pdbx_seq_one_letter_code
_entity_poly.pdbx_strand_id
1 'polypeptide(L)'
;MEISRKKLREQVLKQFKYVRTCVLARELCLLIRTNRAVLEPKDVHDMCLFVSNLCREWGCKEPSELCRKAAEAVLTDENKYLELCKQSCIKCGEARRPTAPKRETYVA
;
A
#
# COMPACT_ATOMS: atom_id res chain seq x y z
N MET A 1 -26.12 -6.34 25.33
CA MET A 1 -25.22 -5.20 24.99
C MET A 1 -23.77 -5.61 24.78
N GLU A 2 -23.21 -6.55 25.56
CA GLU A 2 -21.79 -6.94 25.45
C GLU A 2 -21.37 -7.52 24.08
N ILE A 3 -22.25 -8.28 23.42
CA ILE A 3 -22.00 -8.83 22.07
C ILE A 3 -21.85 -7.70 21.04
N SER A 4 -22.64 -6.62 21.18
CA SER A 4 -22.52 -5.43 20.31
C SER A 4 -21.17 -4.72 20.52
N ARG A 5 -20.75 -4.55 21.79
CA ARG A 5 -19.45 -3.95 22.14
C ARG A 5 -18.26 -4.78 21.62
N LYS A 6 -18.30 -6.11 21.73
CA LYS A 6 -17.25 -7.00 21.21
C LYS A 6 -17.11 -6.89 19.69
N LYS A 7 -18.24 -6.94 18.96
CA LYS A 7 -18.27 -6.74 17.49
C LYS A 7 -17.74 -5.38 17.08
N LEU A 8 -18.15 -4.31 17.77
CA LEU A 8 -17.67 -2.95 17.50
C LEU A 8 -16.15 -2.85 17.72
N ARG A 9 -15.62 -3.43 18.80
CA ARG A 9 -14.18 -3.47 19.06
C ARG A 9 -13.42 -4.18 17.93
N GLU A 10 -13.89 -5.34 17.47
CA GLU A 10 -13.27 -6.07 16.36
C GLU A 10 -13.28 -5.25 15.07
N GLN A 11 -14.38 -4.58 14.77
CA GLN A 11 -14.49 -3.69 13.62
C GLN A 11 -13.49 -2.52 13.71
N VAL A 12 -13.38 -1.87 14.88
CA VAL A 12 -12.42 -0.78 15.10
C VAL A 12 -10.99 -1.27 14.94
N LEU A 13 -10.63 -2.41 15.54
CA LEU A 13 -9.28 -2.97 15.41
C LEU A 13 -8.95 -3.34 13.97
N LYS A 14 -9.90 -3.93 13.24
CA LYS A 14 -9.74 -4.26 11.81
C LYS A 14 -9.58 -3.00 10.98
N GLN A 15 -10.39 -1.97 11.21
CA GLN A 15 -10.31 -0.71 10.48
C GLN A 15 -8.99 0.02 10.77
N PHE A 16 -8.57 0.08 12.04
CA PHE A 16 -7.30 0.68 12.43
C PHE A 16 -6.14 -0.01 11.72
N LYS A 17 -6.10 -1.35 11.78
CA LYS A 17 -5.05 -2.13 11.13
C LYS A 17 -5.09 -1.91 9.61
N TYR A 18 -6.26 -1.82 8.98
CA TYR A 18 -6.42 -1.56 7.55
C TYR A 18 -5.89 -0.18 7.13
N VAL A 19 -6.17 0.86 7.91
CA VAL A 19 -5.71 2.24 7.65
C VAL A 19 -4.19 2.33 7.75
N ARG A 20 -3.60 1.81 8.83
CA ARG A 20 -2.13 1.85 9.03
C ARG A 20 -1.35 0.96 8.05
N THR A 21 -2.02 0.08 7.30
CA THR A 21 -1.38 -0.78 6.29
C THR A 21 -1.83 -0.42 4.88
N CYS A 22 -3.01 -0.85 4.43
CA CYS A 22 -3.40 -0.77 3.02
C CYS A 22 -3.55 0.67 2.53
N VAL A 23 -4.22 1.53 3.32
CA VAL A 23 -4.41 2.93 2.95
C VAL A 23 -3.06 3.65 2.93
N LEU A 24 -2.29 3.54 4.01
CA LEU A 24 -0.95 4.12 4.09
C LEU A 24 -0.02 3.63 2.97
N ALA A 25 0.04 2.31 2.73
CA ALA A 25 0.86 1.73 1.68
C ALA A 25 0.45 2.24 0.29
N ARG A 26 -0.86 2.48 0.06
CA ARG A 26 -1.32 3.01 -1.22
C ARG A 26 -0.95 4.47 -1.42
N GLU A 27 -1.12 5.32 -0.40
CA GLU A 27 -0.71 6.73 -0.44
C GLU A 27 0.79 6.84 -0.72
N LEU A 28 1.62 6.08 0.02
CA LEU A 28 3.06 6.04 -0.21
C LEU A 28 3.43 5.51 -1.59
N CYS A 29 2.78 4.45 -2.06
CA CYS A 29 2.98 3.92 -3.41
C CYS A 29 2.67 4.95 -4.50
N LEU A 30 1.59 5.72 -4.33
CA LEU A 30 1.25 6.81 -5.26
C LEU A 30 2.32 7.89 -5.23
N LEU A 31 2.75 8.33 -4.05
CA LEU A 31 3.80 9.34 -3.90
C LEU A 31 5.09 8.94 -4.63
N ILE A 32 5.53 7.68 -4.50
CA ILE A 32 6.70 7.16 -5.23
C ILE A 32 6.45 7.20 -6.74
N ARG A 33 5.32 6.66 -7.20
CA ARG A 33 5.05 6.46 -8.63
C ARG A 33 4.87 7.77 -9.39
N THR A 34 4.31 8.80 -8.75
CA THR A 34 4.08 10.11 -9.37
C THR A 34 5.32 11.00 -9.35
N ASN A 35 6.31 10.70 -8.48
CA ASN A 35 7.52 11.51 -8.32
C ASN A 35 8.80 10.77 -8.74
N ARG A 36 8.70 9.61 -9.40
CA ARG A 36 9.87 8.81 -9.80
C ARG A 36 10.90 9.61 -10.60
N ALA A 37 10.45 10.58 -11.42
CA ALA A 37 11.33 11.40 -12.24
C ALA A 37 12.31 12.30 -11.43
N VAL A 38 12.07 12.48 -10.13
CA VAL A 38 12.92 13.30 -9.24
C VAL A 38 13.55 12.50 -8.09
N LEU A 39 13.36 11.17 -8.08
CA LEU A 39 13.90 10.27 -7.05
C LEU A 39 15.09 9.51 -7.61
N GLU A 40 16.11 9.30 -6.77
CA GLU A 40 17.20 8.40 -7.13
C GLU A 40 16.74 6.94 -7.07
N PRO A 41 17.35 6.02 -7.83
CA PRO A 41 17.00 4.60 -7.79
C PRO A 41 17.03 4.02 -6.36
N LYS A 42 17.96 4.49 -5.53
CA LYS A 42 18.07 4.06 -4.13
C LYS A 42 16.88 4.52 -3.27
N ASP A 43 16.38 5.73 -3.50
CA ASP A 43 15.17 6.22 -2.83
C ASP A 43 13.98 5.33 -3.18
N VAL A 44 13.79 5.04 -4.47
CA VAL A 44 12.69 4.20 -4.95
C VAL A 44 12.80 2.79 -4.38
N HIS A 45 14.01 2.22 -4.31
CA HIS A 45 14.26 0.92 -3.71
C HIS A 45 13.78 0.89 -2.25
N ASP A 46 14.30 1.80 -1.41
CA ASP A 46 14.04 1.78 0.03
C ASP A 46 12.56 2.06 0.33
N MET A 47 11.95 3.00 -0.40
CA MET A 47 10.52 3.32 -0.28
C MET A 47 9.62 2.17 -0.77
N CYS A 48 9.92 1.55 -1.92
CA CYS A 48 9.14 0.40 -2.40
C CYS A 48 9.29 -0.83 -1.49
N LEU A 49 10.47 -1.06 -0.92
CA LEU A 49 10.71 -2.12 0.06
C LEU A 49 9.88 -1.88 1.33
N PHE A 50 9.84 -0.66 1.84
CA PHE A 50 8.98 -0.28 2.97
C PHE A 50 7.50 -0.55 2.67
N VAL A 51 6.99 -0.12 1.51
CA VAL A 51 5.62 -0.40 1.06
C VAL A 51 5.35 -1.91 0.97
N SER A 52 6.33 -2.70 0.49
CA SER A 52 6.19 -4.16 0.41
C SER A 52 5.98 -4.79 1.79
N ASN A 53 6.69 -4.30 2.81
CA ASN A 53 6.58 -4.78 4.18
C ASN A 53 5.22 -4.40 4.81
N LEU A 54 4.74 -3.17 4.60
CA LEU A 54 3.39 -2.77 5.04
C LEU A 54 2.29 -3.64 4.44
N CYS A 55 2.38 -3.94 3.14
CA CYS A 55 1.44 -4.85 2.48
C CYS A 55 1.48 -6.26 3.10
N ARG A 56 2.66 -6.75 3.48
CA ARG A 56 2.84 -8.06 4.13
C ARG A 56 2.17 -8.11 5.50
N GLU A 57 2.26 -7.04 6.30
CA GLU A 57 1.62 -6.95 7.63
C GLU A 57 0.08 -7.09 7.57
N TRP A 58 -0.55 -6.58 6.50
CA TRP A 58 -1.98 -6.75 6.28
C TRP A 58 -2.35 -8.15 5.77
N GLY A 59 -1.40 -8.87 5.18
CA GLY A 59 -1.60 -10.18 4.56
C GLY A 59 -1.73 -10.15 3.03
N CYS A 60 -1.38 -9.04 2.37
CA CYS A 60 -1.35 -8.94 0.90
C CYS A 60 -0.11 -9.62 0.31
N LYS A 61 -0.02 -10.96 0.43
CA LYS A 61 1.18 -11.74 0.05
C LYS A 61 1.62 -11.49 -1.39
N GLU A 62 0.74 -11.68 -2.36
CA GLU A 62 1.10 -11.58 -3.77
C GLU A 62 1.54 -10.15 -4.19
N PRO A 63 0.78 -9.07 -3.90
CA PRO A 63 1.26 -7.70 -4.16
C PRO A 63 2.54 -7.34 -3.40
N SER A 64 2.69 -7.82 -2.15
CA SER A 64 3.90 -7.59 -1.34
C SER A 64 5.13 -8.19 -2.02
N GLU A 65 5.05 -9.44 -2.50
CA GLU A 65 6.18 -10.08 -3.18
C GLU A 65 6.52 -9.42 -4.52
N LEU A 66 5.51 -8.96 -5.27
CA LEU A 66 5.74 -8.19 -6.51
C LEU A 66 6.40 -6.83 -6.20
N CYS A 67 5.94 -6.11 -5.19
CA CYS A 67 6.57 -4.86 -4.74
C CYS A 67 8.01 -5.08 -4.29
N ARG A 68 8.29 -6.15 -3.55
CA ARG A 68 9.65 -6.49 -3.11
C ARG A 68 10.56 -6.75 -4.31
N LYS A 69 10.12 -7.57 -5.27
CA LYS A 69 10.89 -7.82 -6.50
C LYS A 69 11.09 -6.55 -7.34
N ALA A 70 10.09 -5.67 -7.39
CA ALA A 70 10.20 -4.38 -8.05
C ALA A 70 11.26 -3.50 -7.35
N ALA A 71 11.22 -3.42 -6.02
CA ALA A 71 12.19 -2.67 -5.22
C ALA A 71 13.62 -3.10 -5.55
N GLU A 72 13.91 -4.41 -5.60
CA GLU A 72 15.25 -4.90 -5.98
C GLU A 72 15.61 -4.55 -7.43
N ALA A 73 14.66 -4.71 -8.37
CA ALA A 73 14.91 -4.48 -9.79
C ALA A 73 15.24 -3.04 -10.13
N VAL A 74 14.74 -2.05 -9.37
CA VAL A 74 14.93 -0.62 -9.69
C VAL A 74 16.39 -0.20 -9.68
N LEU A 75 17.26 -0.93 -8.98
CA LEU A 75 18.70 -0.64 -8.90
C LEU A 75 19.46 -1.06 -10.17
N THR A 76 18.91 -1.96 -10.98
CA THR A 76 19.66 -2.60 -12.08
C THR A 76 18.91 -2.67 -13.42
N ASP A 77 17.57 -2.67 -13.39
CA ASP A 77 16.72 -2.87 -14.56
C ASP A 77 15.40 -2.11 -14.39
N GLU A 78 15.36 -0.88 -14.92
CA GLU A 78 14.18 -0.03 -14.83
C GLU A 78 12.96 -0.66 -15.52
N ASN A 79 13.13 -1.26 -16.70
CA ASN A 79 12.01 -1.86 -17.44
C ASN A 79 11.35 -3.00 -16.64
N LYS A 80 12.16 -3.85 -16.01
CA LYS A 80 11.68 -4.90 -15.13
C LYS A 80 11.00 -4.34 -13.89
N TYR A 81 11.54 -3.27 -13.29
CA TYR A 81 10.88 -2.56 -12.20
C TYR A 81 9.48 -2.07 -12.63
N LEU A 82 9.35 -1.43 -13.78
CA LEU A 82 8.08 -0.89 -14.27
C LEU A 82 7.03 -1.99 -14.47
N GLU A 83 7.44 -3.12 -15.05
CA GLU A 83 6.55 -4.25 -15.28
C GLU A 83 6.06 -4.87 -13.96
N LEU A 84 6.98 -5.14 -13.03
CA LEU A 84 6.64 -5.68 -11.70
C LEU A 84 5.76 -4.71 -10.89
N CYS A 85 6.08 -3.40 -10.95
CA CYS A 85 5.31 -2.35 -10.29
C CYS A 85 3.87 -2.31 -10.82
N LYS A 86 3.69 -2.39 -12.14
CA LYS A 86 2.38 -2.44 -12.80
C LYS A 86 1.59 -3.67 -12.37
N GLN A 87 2.20 -4.86 -12.39
CA GLN A 87 1.55 -6.09 -11.94
C GLN A 87 1.09 -6.02 -10.49
N SER A 88 1.94 -5.50 -9.59
CA SER A 88 1.57 -5.29 -8.19
C SER A 88 0.38 -4.35 -8.04
N CYS A 89 0.40 -3.21 -8.75
CA CYS A 89 -0.67 -2.21 -8.67
C CYS A 89 -2.03 -2.76 -9.10
N ILE A 90 -2.08 -3.60 -10.14
CA ILE A 90 -3.33 -4.25 -10.59
C ILE A 90 -3.89 -5.20 -9.53
N LYS A 91 -2.99 -5.88 -8.79
CA LYS A 91 -3.36 -6.86 -7.76
C LYS A 91 -3.67 -6.23 -6.40
N CYS A 92 -3.28 -4.98 -6.18
CA CYS A 92 -3.56 -4.25 -4.95
C CYS A 92 -5.07 -4.05 -4.75
N GLY A 93 -5.60 -4.55 -3.63
CA GLY A 93 -7.02 -4.39 -3.28
C GLY A 93 -7.42 -2.93 -3.06
N GLU A 94 -6.50 -2.13 -2.53
CA GLU A 94 -6.73 -0.69 -2.31
C GLU A 94 -6.77 0.09 -3.61
N ALA A 95 -5.90 -0.25 -4.57
CA ALA A 95 -5.89 0.38 -5.88
C ALA A 95 -7.20 0.17 -6.67
N ARG A 96 -7.96 -0.89 -6.33
CA ARG A 96 -9.25 -1.22 -6.94
C ARG A 96 -10.45 -0.67 -6.17
N ARG A 97 -10.25 -0.11 -4.97
CA ARG A 97 -11.37 0.52 -4.27
C ARG A 97 -11.80 1.76 -5.06
N PRO A 98 -13.11 1.94 -5.31
CA PRO A 98 -13.61 3.22 -5.75
C PRO A 98 -13.09 4.28 -4.78
N THR A 99 -12.54 5.38 -5.29
CA THR A 99 -12.31 6.56 -4.46
C THR A 99 -13.65 6.90 -3.82
N ALA A 100 -13.83 6.54 -2.55
CA ALA A 100 -14.98 6.99 -1.81
C ALA A 100 -14.99 8.52 -1.92
N PRO A 101 -16.14 9.16 -2.18
CA PRO A 101 -16.22 10.61 -2.08
C PRO A 101 -15.62 11.00 -0.74
N LYS A 102 -14.72 11.99 -0.74
CA LYS A 102 -14.09 12.53 0.48
C LYS A 102 -15.21 12.67 1.50
N ARG A 103 -15.22 11.83 2.54
CA ARG A 103 -16.10 12.07 3.68
C ARG A 103 -15.52 13.30 4.35
N GLU A 104 -16.02 14.48 3.99
CA GLU A 104 -16.08 15.57 4.95
C GLU A 104 -16.78 14.98 6.17
N THR A 105 -16.03 14.76 7.25
CA THR A 105 -16.44 14.75 8.66
C THR A 105 -15.47 13.88 9.47
N TYR A 106 -14.49 14.53 10.08
CA TYR A 106 -14.35 14.45 11.52
C TYR A 106 -14.49 15.88 12.04
N VAL A 107 -15.73 16.31 12.22
CA VAL A 107 -16.02 17.36 13.21
C VAL A 107 -16.31 16.61 14.49
N ALA A 108 -15.41 16.74 15.46
CA ALA A 108 -15.67 16.57 16.87
C ALA A 108 -14.89 17.66 17.59
#